data_AF-A0A7C0Y8F8-F1
#
_entry.id   AF-A0A7C0Y8F8-F1
#
_cell.length_a   1.000
_cell.length_b   1.000
_cell.length_c   1.000
_cell.angle_alpha   90.00
_cell.angle_beta   90.00
_cell.angle_gamma   90.00
#
_symmetry.space_group_name_H-M   'P 1'
#
loop_
_entity.id
_entity.type
_entity.pdbx_description
1 polymer ?
#
loop_
_entity_poly.entity_id
_entity_poly.type
_entity_poly.pdbx_seq_one_letter_code
_entity_poly.pdbx_strand_id
1 'polypeptide(L)' 'MKIFVFPEIYQGEIKEISFEILGLAREVKEKTGADLYVLLVGK' A
#
# COMPACT_ATOMS: atom_id res chain seq x y z
N MET A 1 0.98 8.49 13.67
CA MET A 1 1.61 8.61 12.33
C MET A 1 0.75 7.85 11.34
N LYS A 2 0.66 8.28 10.07
CA LYS A 2 -0.17 7.63 9.05
C LYS A 2 0.69 7.21 7.85
N ILE A 3 0.42 6.04 7.29
CA ILE A 3 1.06 5.49 6.10
C ILE A 3 0.01 5.35 5.02
N PHE A 4 0.29 5.89 3.84
CA PHE A 4 -0.58 5.80 2.68
C PHE A 4 0.14 5.04 1.58
N VAL A 5 -0.47 3.96 1.09
CA VAL A 5 0.02 3.21 -0.05
C VAL A 5 -0.97 3.38 -1.20
N PHE A 6 -0.45 3.73 -2.37
CA PHE A 6 -1.20 3.86 -3.62
C PHE A 6 -0.75 2.76 -4.56
N PRO A 7 -1.46 1.62 -4.61
CA PRO A 7 -1.16 0.55 -5.55
C PRO A 7 -1.27 1.06 -6.99
N GLU A 8 -0.29 0.70 -7.81
CA GLU A 8 -0.37 0.93 -9.25
C GLU A 8 -1.32 -0.09 -9.87
N ILE A 9 -2.34 0.42 -10.58
CA ILE A 9 -3.31 -0.39 -11.31
C ILE A 9 -3.08 -0.19 -12.80
N TYR A 10 -2.92 -1.28 -13.54
CA TYR A 10 -2.80 -1.29 -14.99
C TYR A 10 -3.76 -2.32 -15.57
N GLN A 11 -4.63 -1.89 -16.49
CA GLN A 11 -5.66 -2.75 -17.12
C GLN A 11 -6.55 -3.51 -16.11
N GLY A 12 -6.85 -2.89 -14.96
CA GLY A 12 -7.67 -3.48 -13.92
C GLY A 12 -6.92 -4.42 -12.96
N GLU A 13 -5.62 -4.65 -13.20
CA GLU A 13 -4.78 -5.47 -12.33
C GLU A 13 -3.85 -4.61 -11.48
N ILE A 14 -3.67 -5.01 -10.22
CA ILE A 14 -2.69 -4.40 -9.33
C ILE A 14 -1.31 -4.96 -9.70
N LYS A 15 -0.35 -4.09 -9.97
CA LYS A 15 1.02 -4.52 -10.27
C LYS A 15 1.71 -5.14 -9.05
N GLU A 16 2.55 -6.14 -9.31
CA GLU A 16 3.29 -6.91 -8.29
C GLU A 16 4.05 -6.02 -7.29
N ILE A 17 4.74 -4.99 -7.78
CA ILE A 17 5.47 -4.01 -6.97
C ILE A 17 4.60 -3.36 -5.88
N SER A 18 3.28 -3.22 -6.12
CA SER A 18 2.37 -2.68 -5.12
C SER A 18 2.24 -3.58 -3.90
N PHE A 19 2.33 -4.90 -4.07
CA PHE A 19 2.30 -5.86 -2.97
C PHE A 19 3.61 -5.83 -2.17
N GLU A 20 4.75 -5.65 -2.83
CA GLU A 20 6.04 -5.44 -2.14
C GLU A 20 6.00 -4.18 -1.27
N ILE A 21 5.49 -3.08 -1.81
CA ILE A 21 5.33 -1.82 -1.07
C ILE A 21 4.36 -2.01 0.11
N LEU A 22 3.27 -2.76 -0.06
CA LEU A 22 2.34 -3.08 1.02
C LEU A 22 3.01 -3.90 2.13
N GLY A 23 3.88 -4.85 1.76
CA GLY A 23 4.68 -5.63 2.71
C GLY A 23 5.55 -4.72 3.58
N LEU A 24 6.32 -3.82 2.95
CA LEU A 24 7.16 -2.86 3.66
C LEU A 24 6.35 -1.90 4.54
N ALA A 25 5.23 -1.39 4.02
CA ALA A 25 4.35 -0.49 4.77
C ALA A 25 3.75 -1.18 6.00
N ARG A 26 3.45 -2.48 5.90
CA ARG A 26 3.01 -3.30 7.02
C ARG A 26 4.10 -3.44 8.09
N GLU A 27 5.34 -3.71 7.70
CA GLU A 27 6.44 -3.78 8.67
C GLU A 27 6.63 -2.44 9.42
N VAL A 28 6.53 -1.32 8.71
CA VAL A 28 6.61 0.01 9.33
C VAL A 28 5.44 0.22 10.30
N LYS A 29 4.21 -0.17 9.92
CA LYS A 29 3.05 -0.14 10.83
C LYS A 29 3.32 -0.95 12.10
N GLU A 30 3.81 -2.18 11.99
CA GLU A 30 4.04 -3.07 13.13
C GLU A 30 5.10 -2.50 14.09
N LYS A 31 6.15 -1.86 13.55
CA LYS A 31 7.22 -1.24 14.36
C LYS A 31 6.81 0.07 15.03
N THR A 32 5.90 0.83 14.43
CA THR A 32 5.62 2.22 14.82
C THR A 32 4.21 2.44 15.40
N GLY A 33 3.33 1.44 15.31
CA GLY A 33 1.92 1.58 15.68
C GLY A 33 1.14 2.51 14.76
N ALA A 34 1.65 2.80 13.55
CA ALA A 34 1.00 3.71 12.62
C ALA A 34 -0.29 3.13 12.01
N ASP A 35 -1.19 4.02 11.60
CA ASP A 35 -2.35 3.65 10.79
C ASP A 35 -1.93 3.47 9.33
N LEU A 36 -2.34 2.37 8.71
CA LEU A 36 -2.03 2.04 7.31
C LEU A 36 -3.29 2.12 6.48
N TYR A 37 -3.25 2.92 5.42
CA TYR A 37 -4.33 3.11 4.47
C TYR A 37 -3.86 2.72 3.07
N VAL A 38 -4.70 1.97 2.37
CA VAL A 38 -4.48 1.59 0.97
C VAL A 38 -5.54 2.26 0.12
N LEU A 39 -5.10 3.08 -0.84
CA LEU A 39 -6.00 3.83 -1.72
C LEU A 39 -5.92 3.26 -3.13
N LEU A 40 -6.97 2.53 -3.52
CA LEU A 40 -7.16 2.07 -4.88
C LEU A 40 -7.87 3.17 -5.68
N VAL A 41 -7.19 3.69 -6.71
CA VAL A 41 -7.76 4.68 -7.61
C VAL A 41 -7.99 4.02 -8.96
N GLY A 42 -9.23 3.65 -9.24
CA GLY A 42 -9.69 3.16 -10.54
C GLY A 42 -10.68 4.14 -11.17
N LYS A 43 -10.68 4.24 -12.50
CA LYS A 43 -11.75 4.87 -13.28
C LYS A 43 -12.77 3.84 -13.71
#